data_AF-A0ABD3NQL1-F1
#
_entry.id   AF-A0ABD3NQL1-F1
#
_cell.length_a   1.000
_cell.length_b   1.000
_cell.length_c   1.000
_cell.angle_alpha   90.00
_cell.angle_beta   90.00
_cell.angle_gamma   90.00
#
_symmetry.space_group_name_H-M   'P 1'
#
loop_
_entity.id
_entity.type
_entity.pdbx_description
1 polymer ?
#
loop_
_entity_poly.entity_id
_entity_poly.type
_entity_poly.pdbx_seq_one_letter_code
_entity_poly.pdbx_strand_id
1 'polypeptide(L)'
;MYQAFENNDARVNHKNESLLLGKIWPLHPLILVAMIPLLPQSYYLNRGYTKWFHLMSVAYFLTRSAFLRKVLVLQGIGICVGWYSVIPFDWFVDGTFCHVLYRSMPSAMLPHMVQEIPCDDGGGSDCGYVVLSTSTSILMKGVSHVLDIIAHPGLVYLFCGLHRRSGGTLSDIFAWPVIVVAWPVSRTWSVLHSYHNNGALAFWYYGHDVYKLNNLNSYLMSYIAEGVCFSVAILCRLYWDHFEQSPPLLLRKNLVDQKITSMEEEDDDSLPILVRSVTSASMSSMRDASY
;
A
#
# COMPACT_ATOMS: atom_id res chain seq x y z
N MET A 1 -31.58 20.44 41.12
CA MET A 1 -30.47 20.75 42.05
C MET A 1 -29.75 19.45 42.38
N TYR A 2 -28.88 18.96 41.49
CA TYR A 2 -27.84 17.96 41.79
C TYR A 2 -26.81 17.97 40.64
N GLN A 3 -25.62 18.46 41.01
CA GLN A 3 -24.28 18.13 40.52
C GLN A 3 -24.00 18.14 39.01
N ALA A 4 -23.62 19.33 38.53
CA ALA A 4 -22.65 19.52 37.47
C ALA A 4 -21.30 19.90 38.10
N PHE A 5 -20.50 18.92 38.53
CA PHE A 5 -19.10 19.14 38.93
C PHE A 5 -18.41 17.77 38.94
N GLU A 6 -17.69 17.44 37.86
CA GLU A 6 -16.53 16.53 37.80
C GLU A 6 -16.32 16.11 36.34
N ASN A 7 -15.52 16.88 35.59
CA ASN A 7 -14.77 16.35 34.43
C ASN A 7 -13.73 17.30 33.81
N ASN A 8 -13.31 18.36 34.51
CA ASN A 8 -12.36 19.33 33.94
C ASN A 8 -10.88 19.12 34.31
N ASP A 9 -10.55 18.24 35.27
CA ASP A 9 -9.15 18.11 35.71
C ASP A 9 -8.32 17.07 34.96
N ALA A 10 -8.91 16.21 34.13
CA ALA A 10 -8.16 15.23 33.33
C ALA A 10 -7.65 15.77 31.97
N ARG A 11 -8.05 16.97 31.55
CA ARG A 11 -7.72 17.52 30.20
C ARG A 11 -6.47 18.38 30.13
N VAL A 12 -5.93 18.82 31.28
CA VAL A 12 -4.84 19.82 31.28
C VAL A 12 -3.46 19.18 31.25
N ASN A 13 -3.28 17.98 31.79
CA ASN A 13 -1.95 17.33 31.81
C ASN A 13 -1.59 16.52 30.56
N HIS A 14 -2.56 16.15 29.70
CA HIS A 14 -2.25 15.43 28.46
C HIS A 14 -1.71 16.30 27.31
N LYS A 15 -1.85 17.62 27.40
CA LYS A 15 -1.46 18.55 26.31
C LYS A 15 0.03 18.87 26.25
N ASN A 16 0.75 18.74 27.35
CA ASN A 16 2.17 19.12 27.41
C ASN A 16 3.13 17.95 27.11
N GLU A 17 2.80 16.72 27.52
CA GLU A 17 3.60 15.54 27.13
C GLU A 17 3.44 15.19 25.64
N SER A 18 2.27 15.47 25.04
CA SER A 18 2.04 15.32 23.60
C SER A 18 2.85 16.29 22.75
N LEU A 19 3.36 17.38 23.33
CA LEU A 19 4.01 18.47 22.59
C LEU A 19 5.52 18.25 22.40
N LEU A 20 6.16 17.49 23.29
CA LEU A 20 7.56 17.05 23.15
C LEU A 20 7.65 15.77 22.30
N LEU A 21 6.81 14.77 22.58
CA LEU A 21 6.70 13.56 21.74
C LEU A 21 6.18 13.90 20.34
N GLY A 22 5.26 14.87 20.19
CA GLY A 22 4.78 15.37 18.88
C GLY A 22 5.74 16.33 18.17
N LYS A 23 6.89 16.65 18.76
CA LYS A 23 7.99 17.38 18.10
C LYS A 23 9.15 16.46 17.70
N ILE A 24 9.39 15.39 18.47
CA ILE A 24 10.32 14.32 18.11
C ILE A 24 9.67 13.37 17.08
N TRP A 25 8.33 13.35 17.03
CA TRP A 25 7.53 12.57 16.09
C TRP A 25 6.77 13.50 15.12
N PRO A 26 6.72 13.22 13.80
CA PRO A 26 7.01 11.94 13.19
C PRO A 26 8.51 11.74 13.05
N LEU A 27 9.02 10.60 13.52
CA LEU A 27 10.34 10.15 13.10
C LEU A 27 10.31 10.21 11.58
N HIS A 28 11.09 11.12 11.01
CA HIS A 28 11.06 11.34 9.57
C HIS A 28 11.33 9.98 8.91
N PRO A 29 10.57 9.54 7.90
CA PRO A 29 10.78 8.24 7.27
C PRO A 29 12.23 8.01 6.83
N LEU A 30 12.96 9.09 6.54
CA LEU A 30 14.40 9.07 6.27
C LEU A 30 15.26 8.65 7.47
N ILE A 31 14.85 8.88 8.71
CA ILE A 31 15.54 8.38 9.91
C ILE A 31 15.42 6.85 9.95
N LEU A 32 14.25 6.29 9.63
CA LEU A 32 14.09 4.85 9.52
C LEU A 32 14.96 4.27 8.40
N VAL A 33 15.07 4.96 7.26
CA VAL A 33 16.00 4.60 6.17
C VAL A 33 17.47 4.76 6.60
N ALA A 34 17.82 5.82 7.34
CA ALA A 34 19.17 6.07 7.82
C ALA A 34 19.61 5.08 8.92
N MET A 35 18.65 4.45 9.60
CA MET A 35 18.91 3.35 10.53
C MET A 35 19.14 2.02 9.80
N ILE A 36 18.81 1.91 8.51
CA ILE A 36 18.99 0.67 7.75
C ILE A 36 20.43 0.18 7.86
N PRO A 37 21.50 0.96 7.58
CA PRO A 37 22.91 0.54 7.71
C PRO A 37 23.35 0.08 9.12
N LEU A 38 22.59 0.45 10.16
CA LEU A 38 22.90 0.10 11.55
C LEU A 38 22.28 -1.24 11.96
N LEU A 39 21.44 -1.84 11.10
CA LEU A 39 20.85 -3.14 11.37
C LEU A 39 21.92 -4.24 11.34
N PRO A 40 21.77 -5.30 12.15
CA PRO A 40 22.65 -6.45 12.10
C PRO A 40 22.72 -7.05 10.70
N GLN A 41 23.85 -7.64 10.31
CA GLN A 41 24.02 -8.18 8.97
C GLN A 41 22.96 -9.23 8.59
N SER A 42 22.44 -9.95 9.59
CA SER A 42 21.33 -10.90 9.48
C SER A 42 20.00 -10.29 9.02
N TYR A 43 19.86 -8.96 9.02
CA TYR A 43 18.71 -8.25 8.47
C TYR A 43 18.86 -7.96 6.98
N TYR A 44 20.05 -7.88 6.42
CA TYR A 44 20.23 -7.76 4.96
C TYR A 44 20.31 -9.11 4.28
N LEU A 45 20.70 -10.13 5.04
CA LEU A 45 20.67 -11.52 4.62
C LEU A 45 19.28 -12.12 4.83
N ASN A 46 18.70 -12.70 3.78
CA ASN A 46 17.48 -13.50 3.84
C ASN A 46 16.27 -12.80 4.50
N ARG A 47 15.34 -12.33 3.67
CA ARG A 47 14.03 -11.79 4.09
C ARG A 47 14.12 -10.45 4.83
N GLY A 48 15.11 -9.63 4.51
CA GLY A 48 15.30 -8.34 5.16
C GLY A 48 14.09 -7.42 5.13
N TYR A 49 13.37 -7.40 4.01
CA TYR A 49 12.14 -6.64 3.87
C TYR A 49 10.99 -7.16 4.77
N THR A 50 10.86 -8.47 4.92
CA THR A 50 9.88 -9.10 5.82
C THR A 50 10.23 -8.86 7.29
N LYS A 51 11.51 -9.01 7.66
CA LYS A 51 12.00 -8.69 9.02
C LYS A 51 11.78 -7.22 9.35
N TRP A 52 12.02 -6.34 8.37
CA TRP A 52 11.72 -4.91 8.47
C TRP A 52 10.24 -4.65 8.74
N PHE A 53 9.33 -5.32 8.01
CA PHE A 53 7.89 -5.24 8.27
C PHE A 53 7.52 -5.63 9.71
N HIS A 54 8.11 -6.69 10.26
CA HIS A 54 7.89 -7.07 11.66
C HIS A 54 8.45 -6.03 12.65
N LEU A 55 9.64 -5.49 12.40
CA LEU A 55 10.19 -4.42 13.24
C LEU A 55 9.31 -3.17 13.22
N MET A 56 8.84 -2.78 12.04
CA MET A 56 7.91 -1.65 11.87
C MET A 56 6.57 -1.93 12.56
N SER A 57 6.13 -3.18 12.59
CA SER A 57 4.94 -3.61 13.33
C SER A 57 5.12 -3.40 14.85
N VAL A 58 6.27 -3.78 15.40
CA VAL A 58 6.62 -3.50 16.80
C VAL A 58 6.68 -1.99 17.06
N ALA A 59 7.36 -1.24 16.19
CA ALA A 59 7.41 0.22 16.29
C ALA A 59 6.02 0.85 16.27
N TYR A 60 5.08 0.33 15.48
CA TYR A 60 3.69 0.76 15.51
C TYR A 60 3.02 0.47 16.85
N PHE A 61 3.21 -0.70 17.46
CA PHE A 61 2.60 -0.98 18.76
C PHE A 61 3.13 -0.06 19.87
N LEU A 62 4.41 0.32 19.79
CA LEU A 62 5.04 1.24 20.74
C LEU A 62 4.61 2.69 20.52
N THR A 63 4.44 3.12 19.28
CA THR A 63 4.19 4.55 18.95
C THR A 63 2.73 4.87 18.64
N ARG A 64 1.93 3.85 18.29
CA ARG A 64 0.56 3.96 17.79
C ARG A 64 0.40 4.92 16.60
N SER A 65 1.46 5.15 15.83
CA SER A 65 1.45 6.12 14.74
C SER A 65 0.47 5.74 13.62
N ALA A 66 -0.46 6.64 13.30
CA ALA A 66 -1.43 6.44 12.22
C ALA A 66 -0.76 6.37 10.84
N PHE A 67 0.28 7.15 10.60
CA PHE A 67 1.06 7.10 9.37
C PHE A 67 1.75 5.75 9.19
N LEU A 68 2.43 5.28 10.25
CA LEU A 68 3.11 3.99 10.23
C LEU A 68 2.16 2.83 9.97
N ARG A 69 0.95 2.88 10.53
CA ARG A 69 -0.11 1.90 10.25
C ARG A 69 -0.45 1.85 8.75
N LYS A 70 -0.61 3.01 8.10
CA LYS A 70 -0.91 3.08 6.65
C LYS A 70 0.24 2.48 5.82
N VAL A 71 1.49 2.80 6.18
CA VAL A 71 2.69 2.22 5.54
C VAL A 71 2.75 0.70 5.73
N LEU A 72 2.52 0.21 6.95
CA LEU A 72 2.49 -1.21 7.27
C LEU A 72 1.43 -1.97 6.47
N VAL A 73 0.23 -1.40 6.32
CA VAL A 73 -0.81 -2.00 5.48
C VAL A 73 -0.32 -2.14 4.05
N LEU A 74 0.19 -1.07 3.44
CA LEU A 74 0.63 -1.11 2.04
C LEU A 74 1.83 -2.05 1.83
N GLN A 75 2.85 -1.97 2.67
CA GLN A 75 4.02 -2.85 2.60
C GLN A 75 3.64 -4.31 2.83
N GLY A 76 2.81 -4.58 3.83
CA GLY A 76 2.38 -5.93 4.15
C GLY A 76 1.50 -6.55 3.06
N ILE A 77 0.63 -5.79 2.40
CA ILE A 77 -0.09 -6.26 1.20
C ILE A 77 0.92 -6.63 0.11
N GLY A 78 1.91 -5.77 -0.16
CA GLY A 78 2.96 -6.05 -1.14
C GLY A 78 3.74 -7.33 -0.84
N ILE A 79 4.15 -7.52 0.43
CA ILE A 79 4.81 -8.74 0.93
C ILE A 79 3.93 -9.96 0.70
N CYS A 80 2.64 -9.90 1.07
CA CYS A 80 1.73 -11.02 0.88
C CYS A 80 1.52 -11.32 -0.62
N VAL A 81 1.28 -10.32 -1.44
CA VAL A 81 1.11 -10.52 -2.88
C VAL A 81 2.37 -11.15 -3.50
N GLY A 82 3.56 -10.70 -3.12
CA GLY A 82 4.82 -11.27 -3.58
C GLY A 82 5.00 -12.73 -3.12
N TRP A 83 5.00 -12.99 -1.82
CA TRP A 83 5.30 -14.33 -1.32
C TRP A 83 4.26 -15.36 -1.75
N TYR A 84 2.99 -14.99 -1.79
CA TYR A 84 1.94 -15.93 -2.16
C TYR A 84 1.78 -16.07 -3.68
N SER A 85 2.34 -15.18 -4.51
CA SER A 85 2.45 -15.42 -5.95
C SER A 85 3.48 -16.49 -6.29
N VAL A 86 4.39 -16.81 -5.37
CA VAL A 86 5.35 -17.91 -5.54
C VAL A 86 4.66 -19.27 -5.55
N ILE A 87 3.59 -19.45 -4.76
CA ILE A 87 2.87 -20.72 -4.66
C ILE A 87 2.32 -21.19 -6.02
N PRO A 88 1.53 -20.39 -6.77
CA PRO A 88 1.07 -20.80 -8.09
C PRO A 88 2.24 -20.97 -9.07
N PHE A 89 3.29 -20.15 -8.97
CA PHE A 89 4.45 -20.30 -9.85
C PHE A 89 5.16 -21.65 -9.63
N ASP A 90 5.50 -21.98 -8.38
CA ASP A 90 6.09 -23.27 -7.99
C ASP A 90 5.22 -24.44 -8.50
N TRP A 91 3.88 -24.31 -8.38
CA TRP A 91 2.95 -25.36 -8.80
C TRP A 91 2.89 -25.55 -10.32
N PHE A 92 2.74 -24.47 -11.08
CA PHE A 92 2.52 -24.54 -12.52
C PHE A 92 3.80 -24.65 -13.34
N VAL A 93 4.92 -24.11 -12.85
CA VAL A 93 6.20 -24.07 -13.59
C VAL A 93 7.14 -25.17 -13.13
N ASP A 94 7.30 -25.34 -11.82
CA ASP A 94 8.27 -26.29 -11.26
C ASP A 94 7.62 -27.63 -10.86
N GLY A 95 6.29 -27.74 -10.90
CA GLY A 95 5.57 -28.94 -10.47
C GLY A 95 5.73 -29.22 -8.96
N THR A 96 6.07 -28.21 -8.17
CA THR A 96 6.29 -28.31 -6.73
C THR A 96 5.27 -27.48 -5.95
N PHE A 97 5.04 -27.78 -4.67
CA PHE A 97 4.13 -26.99 -3.85
C PHE A 97 4.87 -26.35 -2.68
N CYS A 98 4.88 -25.01 -2.66
CA CYS A 98 5.48 -24.19 -1.60
C CYS A 98 6.98 -24.45 -1.37
N HIS A 99 7.71 -24.88 -2.40
CA HIS A 99 9.10 -25.29 -2.30
C HIS A 99 9.99 -24.17 -1.73
N VAL A 100 9.78 -22.96 -2.24
CA VAL A 100 10.54 -21.77 -1.83
C VAL A 100 10.21 -21.32 -0.39
N LEU A 101 9.00 -21.63 0.09
CA LEU A 101 8.58 -21.28 1.44
C LEU A 101 9.22 -22.17 2.52
N TYR A 102 9.67 -23.38 2.18
CA TYR A 102 10.26 -24.30 3.16
C TYR A 102 11.66 -23.92 3.63
N ARG A 103 12.51 -23.40 2.74
CA ARG A 103 13.87 -22.92 3.11
C ARG A 103 13.87 -21.63 3.93
N SER A 104 12.69 -21.07 4.05
CA SER A 104 12.36 -19.80 4.65
C SER A 104 11.93 -19.94 6.12
N MET A 105 11.90 -21.18 6.62
CA MET A 105 11.44 -21.52 7.96
C MET A 105 12.53 -21.35 9.03
N PRO A 106 12.15 -21.26 10.31
CA PRO A 106 13.11 -21.18 11.41
C PRO A 106 14.17 -22.29 11.31
N SER A 107 15.41 -21.98 11.65
CA SER A 107 16.54 -22.90 11.57
C SER A 107 16.32 -24.20 12.36
N ALA A 108 15.52 -24.17 13.42
CA ALA A 108 15.14 -25.35 14.19
C ALA A 108 14.19 -26.31 13.43
N MET A 109 13.43 -25.82 12.46
CA MET A 109 12.48 -26.63 11.67
C MET A 109 13.13 -27.18 10.39
N LEU A 110 14.13 -26.48 9.87
CA LEU A 110 14.76 -26.79 8.58
C LEU A 110 15.31 -28.23 8.48
N PRO A 111 16.02 -28.80 9.48
CA PRO A 111 16.57 -30.16 9.40
C PRO A 111 15.49 -31.25 9.33
N HIS A 112 14.26 -30.93 9.74
CA HIS A 112 13.12 -31.85 9.69
C HIS A 112 12.38 -31.80 8.36
N MET A 113 12.64 -30.79 7.53
CA MET A 113 11.89 -30.51 6.31
C MET A 113 12.71 -30.73 5.04
N VAL A 114 14.02 -30.49 5.11
CA VAL A 114 14.95 -30.64 3.98
C VAL A 114 16.22 -31.35 4.43
N GLN A 115 16.81 -32.12 3.53
CA GLN A 115 18.13 -32.71 3.69
C GLN A 115 19.09 -32.07 2.69
N GLU A 116 20.23 -31.58 3.16
CA GLU A 116 21.29 -31.06 2.30
C GLU A 116 22.02 -32.21 1.60
N ILE A 117 22.19 -32.10 0.29
CA ILE A 117 23.03 -32.99 -0.52
C ILE A 117 24.41 -32.35 -0.57
N PRO A 118 25.45 -33.00 0.01
CA PRO A 118 26.81 -32.47 -0.05
C PRO A 118 27.27 -32.37 -1.51
N CYS A 119 28.08 -31.35 -1.79
CA CYS A 119 28.77 -31.26 -3.07
C CYS A 119 29.84 -32.35 -3.14
N ASP A 120 29.86 -33.15 -4.20
CA ASP A 120 31.06 -33.89 -4.57
C ASP A 120 32.13 -32.88 -5.03
N ASP A 121 33.37 -33.06 -4.58
CA ASP A 121 34.53 -32.18 -4.86
C ASP A 121 34.91 -32.11 -6.36
N GLY A 122 34.17 -32.79 -7.23
CA GLY A 122 34.42 -32.99 -8.66
C GLY A 122 33.63 -32.09 -9.63
N GLY A 123 33.08 -30.95 -9.18
CA GLY A 123 32.51 -29.94 -10.07
C GLY A 123 31.14 -30.28 -10.69
N GLY A 124 30.41 -31.24 -10.13
CA GLY A 124 29.02 -31.53 -10.52
C GLY A 124 28.04 -30.49 -9.99
N SER A 125 27.04 -30.13 -10.82
CA SER A 125 25.98 -29.15 -10.51
C SER A 125 24.97 -29.61 -9.45
N ASP A 126 25.08 -30.84 -8.94
CA ASP A 126 24.04 -31.52 -8.16
C ASP A 126 24.15 -31.28 -6.64
N CYS A 127 24.76 -30.17 -6.23
CA CYS A 127 24.67 -29.69 -4.86
C CYS A 127 23.28 -29.09 -4.62
N GLY A 128 22.54 -29.59 -3.64
CA GLY A 128 21.16 -29.12 -3.44
C GLY A 128 20.54 -29.53 -2.12
N TYR A 129 19.23 -29.40 -2.04
CA TYR A 129 18.45 -29.90 -0.91
C TYR A 129 17.32 -30.77 -1.43
N VAL A 130 17.08 -31.89 -0.77
CA VAL A 130 15.91 -32.75 -1.01
C VAL A 130 14.84 -32.40 0.00
N VAL A 131 13.63 -32.14 -0.48
CA VAL A 131 12.46 -31.99 0.39
C VAL A 131 12.07 -33.36 0.95
N LEU A 132 12.07 -33.49 2.27
CA LEU A 132 11.69 -34.74 2.94
C LEU A 132 10.17 -34.96 2.87
N SER A 133 9.75 -36.21 2.75
CA SER A 133 8.34 -36.63 2.70
C SER A 133 7.87 -37.37 3.96
N THR A 134 8.66 -37.36 5.04
CA THR A 134 8.31 -37.99 6.31
C THR A 134 7.12 -37.30 6.98
N SER A 135 6.39 -38.01 7.86
CA SER A 135 5.27 -37.42 8.62
C SER A 135 5.68 -36.19 9.43
N THR A 136 6.88 -36.21 10.02
CA THR A 136 7.46 -35.07 10.73
C THR A 136 7.70 -33.89 9.79
N SER A 137 8.24 -34.13 8.59
CA SER A 137 8.42 -33.09 7.57
C SER A 137 7.08 -32.48 7.18
N ILE A 138 6.06 -33.31 6.91
CA ILE A 138 4.70 -32.84 6.55
C ILE A 138 4.11 -31.98 7.68
N LEU A 139 4.21 -32.43 8.93
CA LEU A 139 3.73 -31.67 10.08
C LEU A 139 4.46 -30.33 10.22
N MET A 140 5.79 -30.34 10.13
CA MET A 140 6.60 -29.12 10.25
C MET A 140 6.28 -28.13 9.13
N LYS A 141 6.09 -28.60 7.89
CA LYS A 141 5.61 -27.77 6.78
C LYS A 141 4.25 -27.16 7.10
N GLY A 142 3.29 -27.95 7.58
CA GLY A 142 1.96 -27.47 7.98
C GLY A 142 2.03 -26.38 9.06
N VAL A 143 2.74 -26.64 10.16
CA VAL A 143 2.94 -25.66 11.24
C VAL A 143 3.59 -24.38 10.71
N SER A 144 4.60 -24.53 9.86
CA SER A 144 5.34 -23.41 9.32
C SER A 144 4.48 -22.49 8.45
N HIS A 145 3.58 -23.05 7.64
CA HIS A 145 2.62 -22.28 6.85
C HIS A 145 1.59 -21.56 7.72
N VAL A 146 1.11 -22.20 8.79
CA VAL A 146 0.20 -21.55 9.74
C VAL A 146 0.88 -20.34 10.37
N LEU A 147 2.13 -20.49 10.81
CA LEU A 147 2.91 -19.38 11.36
C LEU A 147 3.12 -18.26 10.34
N ASP A 148 3.44 -18.60 9.09
CA ASP A 148 3.65 -17.63 8.01
C ASP A 148 2.34 -16.87 7.67
N ILE A 149 1.20 -17.56 7.65
CA ILE A 149 -0.13 -16.95 7.47
C ILE A 149 -0.46 -15.99 8.60
N ILE A 150 -0.18 -16.37 9.85
CA ILE A 150 -0.42 -15.50 11.02
C ILE A 150 0.50 -14.28 10.97
N ALA A 151 1.78 -14.49 10.70
CA ALA A 151 2.80 -13.45 10.74
C ALA A 151 2.66 -12.43 9.59
N HIS A 152 2.19 -12.85 8.41
CA HIS A 152 2.08 -11.96 7.24
C HIS A 152 0.62 -11.54 6.98
N PRO A 153 -0.25 -12.36 6.33
CA PRO A 153 -1.66 -12.01 6.15
C PRO A 153 -2.37 -11.62 7.45
N GLY A 154 -2.10 -12.31 8.56
CA GLY A 154 -2.72 -12.04 9.86
C GLY A 154 -2.38 -10.65 10.40
N LEU A 155 -1.11 -10.24 10.33
CA LEU A 155 -0.70 -8.89 10.72
C LEU A 155 -1.27 -7.82 9.78
N VAL A 156 -1.29 -8.07 8.47
CA VAL A 156 -1.91 -7.14 7.50
C VAL A 156 -3.38 -6.97 7.79
N TYR A 157 -4.09 -8.07 8.01
CA TYR A 157 -5.51 -8.06 8.38
C TYR A 157 -5.74 -7.28 9.67
N LEU A 158 -4.89 -7.48 10.69
CA LEU A 158 -4.94 -6.72 11.93
C LEU A 158 -4.78 -5.22 11.69
N PHE A 159 -3.77 -4.78 10.92
CA PHE A 159 -3.54 -3.36 10.65
C PHE A 159 -4.65 -2.74 9.81
N CYS A 160 -5.20 -3.47 8.82
CA CYS A 160 -6.39 -3.09 8.09
C CYS A 160 -7.59 -2.89 9.03
N GLY A 161 -7.82 -3.84 9.95
CA GLY A 161 -8.87 -3.74 10.96
C GLY A 161 -8.71 -2.54 11.88
N LEU A 162 -7.49 -2.29 12.38
CA LEU A 162 -7.17 -1.12 13.21
C LEU A 162 -7.35 0.20 12.45
N HIS A 163 -6.97 0.24 11.17
CA HIS A 163 -7.15 1.42 10.33
C HIS A 163 -8.64 1.73 10.10
N ARG A 164 -9.42 0.72 9.72
CA ARG A 164 -10.88 0.85 9.53
C ARG A 164 -11.60 1.26 10.81
N ARG A 165 -11.24 0.67 11.96
CA ARG A 165 -11.81 1.04 13.28
C ARG A 165 -11.52 2.49 13.68
N SER A 166 -10.45 3.08 13.16
CA SER A 166 -10.14 4.50 13.35
C SER A 166 -10.81 5.43 12.34
N GLY A 167 -11.76 4.94 11.53
CA GLY A 167 -12.44 5.71 10.48
C GLY A 167 -11.61 5.89 9.21
N GLY A 168 -10.49 5.17 9.07
CA GLY A 168 -9.61 5.27 7.92
C GLY A 168 -10.17 4.62 6.66
N THR A 169 -9.86 5.21 5.51
CA THR A 169 -10.32 4.76 4.19
C THR A 169 -9.21 4.06 3.39
N LEU A 170 -9.52 3.50 2.23
CA LEU A 170 -8.50 3.00 1.30
C LEU A 170 -7.69 4.13 0.65
N SER A 171 -8.33 5.27 0.35
CA SER A 171 -7.65 6.46 -0.19
C SER A 171 -6.52 6.93 0.74
N ASP A 172 -6.71 6.82 2.06
CA ASP A 172 -5.67 7.10 3.06
C ASP A 172 -4.44 6.21 2.94
N ILE A 173 -4.62 4.93 2.63
CA ILE A 173 -3.53 3.95 2.50
C ILE A 173 -2.75 4.21 1.22
N PHE A 174 -3.44 4.62 0.16
CA PHE A 174 -2.84 4.93 -1.14
C PHE A 174 -2.45 6.41 -1.26
N ALA A 175 -2.43 7.19 -0.18
CA ALA A 175 -1.98 8.57 -0.23
C ALA A 175 -0.50 8.67 -0.63
N TRP A 176 -0.13 9.70 -1.39
CA TRP A 176 1.24 9.90 -1.87
C TRP A 176 2.32 9.77 -0.79
N PRO A 177 2.19 10.37 0.41
CA PRO A 177 3.21 10.21 1.46
C PRO A 177 3.40 8.75 1.88
N VAL A 178 2.35 7.93 1.85
CA VAL A 178 2.42 6.51 2.19
C VAL A 178 3.11 5.73 1.08
N ILE A 179 2.74 5.97 -0.18
CA ILE A 179 3.35 5.33 -1.35
C ILE A 179 4.84 5.67 -1.45
N VAL A 180 5.19 6.95 -1.36
CA VAL A 180 6.57 7.48 -1.47
C VAL A 180 7.46 6.98 -0.32
N VAL A 181 6.89 6.53 0.80
CA VAL A 181 7.68 5.88 1.86
C VAL A 181 7.72 4.37 1.65
N ALA A 182 6.58 3.74 1.40
CA ALA A 182 6.49 2.29 1.33
C ALA A 182 7.30 1.71 0.15
N TRP A 183 7.21 2.33 -1.03
CA TRP A 183 7.84 1.82 -2.26
C TRP A 183 9.37 1.95 -2.24
N PRO A 184 9.98 3.13 -1.97
CA PRO A 184 11.44 3.23 -1.91
C PRO A 184 12.06 2.39 -0.81
N VAL A 185 11.38 2.18 0.33
CA VAL A 185 11.86 1.27 1.37
C VAL A 185 11.92 -0.17 0.82
N SER A 186 10.87 -0.63 0.14
CA SER A 186 10.86 -1.92 -0.56
C SER A 186 12.02 -2.04 -1.55
N ARG A 187 12.23 -1.02 -2.38
CA ARG A 187 13.30 -1.02 -3.41
C ARG A 187 14.69 -0.94 -2.80
N THR A 188 14.86 -0.20 -1.71
CA THR A 188 16.14 -0.12 -0.98
C THR A 188 16.52 -1.49 -0.47
N TRP A 189 15.57 -2.26 0.10
CA TRP A 189 15.84 -3.64 0.49
C TRP A 189 16.17 -4.54 -0.68
N SER A 190 15.49 -4.40 -1.82
CA SER A 190 15.82 -5.13 -3.06
C SER A 190 17.27 -4.87 -3.52
N VAL A 191 17.68 -3.59 -3.55
CA VAL A 191 19.02 -3.16 -3.95
C VAL A 191 20.08 -3.64 -2.96
N LEU A 192 19.88 -3.44 -1.66
CA LEU A 192 20.82 -3.88 -0.62
C LEU A 192 20.99 -5.40 -0.63
N HIS A 193 19.88 -6.12 -0.79
CA HIS A 193 19.90 -7.58 -0.86
C HIS A 193 20.62 -8.07 -2.12
N SER A 194 20.44 -7.40 -3.26
CA SER A 194 21.17 -7.74 -4.50
C SER A 194 22.66 -7.44 -4.39
N TYR A 195 23.03 -6.30 -3.80
CA TYR A 195 24.42 -5.91 -3.61
C TYR A 195 25.15 -6.86 -2.68
N HIS A 196 24.52 -7.22 -1.56
CA HIS A 196 25.14 -8.10 -0.58
C HIS A 196 25.39 -9.52 -1.13
N ASN A 197 24.48 -10.05 -1.96
CA ASN A 197 24.58 -11.42 -2.48
C ASN A 197 25.37 -11.53 -3.79
N ASN A 198 25.26 -10.55 -4.69
CA ASN A 198 25.85 -10.64 -6.04
C ASN A 198 26.95 -9.60 -6.29
N GLY A 199 27.20 -8.68 -5.35
CA GLY A 199 28.09 -7.53 -5.57
C GLY A 199 27.55 -6.47 -6.53
N ALA A 200 26.29 -6.59 -6.98
CA ALA A 200 25.67 -5.71 -7.98
C ALA A 200 24.41 -5.03 -7.44
N LEU A 201 24.20 -3.76 -7.80
CA LEU A 201 22.99 -3.01 -7.46
C LEU A 201 21.89 -3.36 -8.47
N ALA A 202 20.78 -3.94 -7.99
CA ALA A 202 19.60 -4.21 -8.83
C ALA A 202 18.32 -3.77 -8.13
N PHE A 203 17.46 -3.03 -8.85
CA PHE A 203 16.15 -2.61 -8.35
C PHE A 203 15.17 -3.78 -8.17
N TRP A 204 15.40 -4.87 -8.91
CA TRP A 204 14.68 -6.12 -8.80
C TRP A 204 15.71 -7.18 -8.43
N TYR A 205 15.55 -7.76 -7.25
CA TYR A 205 16.46 -8.80 -6.81
C TYR A 205 16.36 -10.01 -7.74
N TYR A 206 17.53 -10.44 -8.19
CA TYR A 206 17.76 -11.69 -8.91
C TYR A 206 19.03 -12.27 -8.29
N GLY A 207 18.90 -13.10 -7.25
CA GLY A 207 20.07 -13.60 -6.54
C GLY A 207 20.26 -15.08 -6.76
N HIS A 208 21.41 -15.44 -7.34
CA HIS A 208 21.82 -16.81 -7.61
C HIS A 208 22.29 -17.61 -6.38
N ASP A 209 22.61 -16.92 -5.28
CA ASP A 209 23.54 -17.51 -4.30
C ASP A 209 23.08 -17.65 -2.86
N VAL A 210 21.84 -17.29 -2.51
CA VAL A 210 21.37 -17.55 -1.11
C VAL A 210 20.66 -18.89 -0.98
N TYR A 211 20.25 -19.45 -2.11
CA TYR A 211 19.63 -20.74 -2.20
C TYR A 211 20.16 -21.37 -3.48
N LYS A 212 21.01 -22.40 -3.37
CA LYS A 212 21.30 -23.30 -4.50
C LYS A 212 19.99 -24.01 -4.87
N LEU A 213 19.20 -23.32 -5.68
CA LEU A 213 18.02 -23.80 -6.36
C LEU A 213 18.44 -23.89 -7.82
N ASN A 214 18.05 -24.96 -8.50
CA ASN A 214 18.29 -25.10 -9.94
C ASN A 214 17.66 -23.95 -10.74
N ASN A 215 16.72 -23.22 -10.14
CA ASN A 215 16.05 -22.06 -10.70
C ASN A 215 15.58 -21.08 -9.58
N LEU A 216 15.76 -19.78 -9.77
CA LEU A 216 15.31 -18.73 -8.83
C LEU A 216 14.16 -17.88 -9.38
N ASN A 217 13.55 -18.31 -10.48
CA ASN A 217 12.44 -17.62 -11.12
C ASN A 217 11.27 -17.39 -10.16
N SER A 218 11.05 -18.29 -9.20
CA SER A 218 10.04 -18.12 -8.15
C SER A 218 10.22 -16.84 -7.33
N TYR A 219 11.47 -16.48 -6.96
CA TYR A 219 11.73 -15.22 -6.26
C TYR A 219 11.50 -14.03 -7.17
N LEU A 220 11.94 -14.11 -8.43
CA LEU A 220 11.66 -13.07 -9.42
C LEU A 220 10.15 -12.80 -9.52
N MET A 221 9.32 -13.85 -9.52
CA MET A 221 7.87 -13.69 -9.51
C MET A 221 7.35 -12.97 -8.26
N SER A 222 7.88 -13.28 -7.07
CA SER A 222 7.54 -12.53 -5.87
C SER A 222 7.84 -11.03 -6.02
N TYR A 223 9.01 -10.68 -6.56
CA TYR A 223 9.38 -9.27 -6.75
C TYR A 223 8.51 -8.61 -7.82
N ILE A 224 8.20 -9.29 -8.92
CA ILE A 224 7.29 -8.79 -9.96
C ILE A 224 5.90 -8.52 -9.38
N ALA A 225 5.33 -9.48 -8.64
CA ALA A 225 4.01 -9.34 -8.06
C ALA A 225 3.95 -8.20 -7.02
N GLU A 226 4.99 -8.04 -6.20
CA GLU A 226 5.13 -6.87 -5.31
C GLU A 226 5.17 -5.56 -6.13
N GLY A 227 5.94 -5.53 -7.22
CA GLY A 227 6.01 -4.39 -8.14
C GLY A 227 4.65 -4.03 -8.73
N VAL A 228 3.90 -5.02 -9.21
CA VAL A 228 2.54 -4.85 -9.72
C VAL A 228 1.62 -4.31 -8.63
N CYS A 229 1.74 -4.79 -7.39
CA CYS A 229 0.96 -4.28 -6.26
C CYS A 229 1.18 -2.78 -6.04
N PHE A 230 2.43 -2.32 -6.07
CA PHE A 230 2.74 -0.88 -5.93
C PHE A 230 2.30 -0.06 -7.15
N SER A 231 2.43 -0.60 -8.36
CA SER A 231 1.92 0.04 -9.57
C SER A 231 0.41 0.24 -9.51
N VAL A 232 -0.34 -0.76 -9.03
CA VAL A 232 -1.80 -0.64 -8.82
C VAL A 232 -2.09 0.44 -7.78
N ALA A 233 -1.37 0.48 -6.66
CA ALA A 233 -1.55 1.53 -5.65
C ALA A 233 -1.35 2.95 -6.23
N ILE A 234 -0.31 3.13 -7.06
CA ILE A 234 -0.03 4.40 -7.76
C ILE A 234 -1.16 4.75 -8.74
N LEU A 235 -1.59 3.79 -9.58
CA LEU A 235 -2.67 4.01 -10.54
C LEU A 235 -3.98 4.36 -9.83
N CYS A 236 -4.31 3.67 -8.74
CA CYS A 236 -5.49 4.01 -7.96
C CYS A 236 -5.37 5.42 -7.35
N ARG A 237 -4.20 5.82 -6.85
CA ARG A 237 -4.00 7.20 -6.35
C ARG A 237 -4.18 8.26 -7.43
N LEU A 238 -3.58 8.05 -8.60
CA LEU A 238 -3.73 8.94 -9.76
C LEU A 238 -5.20 9.06 -10.19
N TYR A 239 -5.93 7.94 -10.16
CA TYR A 239 -7.36 7.93 -10.44
C TYR A 239 -8.13 8.78 -9.41
N TRP A 240 -7.89 8.61 -8.10
CA TRP A 240 -8.55 9.44 -7.08
C TRP A 240 -8.22 10.93 -7.23
N ASP A 241 -6.96 11.29 -7.49
CA ASP A 241 -6.56 12.70 -7.69
C ASP A 241 -7.32 13.35 -8.85
N HIS A 242 -7.52 12.62 -9.96
CA HIS A 242 -8.28 13.11 -11.11
C HIS A 242 -9.75 13.40 -10.75
N PHE A 243 -10.38 12.54 -9.94
CA PHE A 243 -11.76 12.75 -9.50
C PHE A 243 -11.88 13.86 -8.45
N GLU A 244 -10.91 14.00 -7.54
CA GLU A 244 -10.91 15.08 -6.54
C GLU A 244 -10.68 16.47 -7.17
N GLN A 245 -9.89 16.55 -8.25
CA GLN A 245 -9.64 17.81 -8.97
C GLN A 245 -10.73 18.18 -9.97
N SER A 246 -11.59 17.23 -10.34
CA SER A 246 -12.73 17.51 -11.21
C SER A 246 -13.78 18.32 -10.42
N PRO A 247 -14.17 19.54 -10.87
CA PRO A 247 -15.19 20.30 -10.17
C PRO A 247 -16.47 19.46 -10.05
N PRO A 248 -17.17 19.49 -8.90
CA PRO A 248 -18.39 18.71 -8.74
C PRO A 248 -19.33 19.02 -9.89
N LEU A 249 -19.96 17.98 -10.47
CA LEU A 249 -20.80 18.10 -11.66
C LEU A 249 -21.89 19.19 -11.52
N LEU A 250 -22.33 19.46 -10.29
CA LEU A 250 -23.24 20.56 -9.95
C LEU A 250 -22.63 21.95 -10.20
N LEU A 251 -21.36 22.16 -9.84
CA LEU A 251 -20.65 23.41 -10.11
C LEU A 251 -20.41 23.61 -11.61
N ARG A 252 -20.12 22.51 -12.32
CA ARG A 252 -19.98 22.53 -13.78
C ARG A 252 -21.30 22.84 -14.48
N LYS A 253 -22.41 22.28 -13.99
CA LYS A 253 -23.76 22.57 -14.50
C LYS A 253 -24.15 24.03 -14.24
N ASN A 254 -23.94 24.52 -13.03
CA ASN A 254 -24.20 25.93 -12.71
C ASN A 254 -23.33 26.90 -13.54
N LEU A 255 -22.06 26.57 -13.80
CA LEU A 255 -21.20 27.39 -14.67
C LEU A 255 -21.63 27.35 -16.14
N VAL A 256 -22.13 26.21 -16.63
CA VAL A 256 -22.67 26.10 -17.99
C VAL A 256 -23.99 26.85 -18.09
N ASP A 257 -24.90 26.66 -17.13
CA ASP A 257 -26.20 27.33 -17.10
C ASP A 257 -26.00 28.86 -16.99
N GLN A 258 -25.10 29.32 -16.12
CA GLN A 258 -24.77 30.75 -15.99
C GLN A 258 -24.14 31.34 -17.27
N LYS A 259 -23.32 30.55 -17.98
CA LYS A 259 -22.74 30.97 -19.26
C LYS A 259 -23.79 31.02 -20.39
N ILE A 260 -24.78 30.14 -20.37
CA ILE A 260 -25.91 30.17 -21.30
C ILE A 260 -26.76 31.42 -21.05
N THR A 261 -27.09 31.72 -19.79
CA THR A 261 -27.88 32.92 -19.45
C THR A 261 -27.15 34.22 -19.82
N SER A 262 -25.83 34.31 -19.63
CA SER A 262 -25.07 35.50 -20.02
C SER A 262 -24.96 35.68 -21.54
N MET A 263 -25.04 34.59 -22.32
CA MET A 263 -25.06 34.69 -23.79
C MET A 263 -26.44 35.08 -24.32
N GLU A 264 -27.52 34.76 -23.62
CA GLU A 264 -28.87 35.24 -23.98
C GLU A 264 -29.03 36.75 -23.68
N GLU A 265 -28.37 37.29 -22.66
CA GLU A 265 -28.41 38.74 -22.35
C GLU A 265 -27.58 39.61 -23.32
N GLU A 266 -26.53 39.07 -23.95
CA GLU A 266 -25.71 39.83 -24.91
C GLU A 266 -26.34 39.93 -26.33
N ASP A 267 -27.29 39.06 -26.68
CA ASP A 267 -27.93 39.07 -28.01
C ASP A 267 -29.13 40.03 -28.12
N ASP A 268 -29.73 40.45 -27.00
CA ASP A 268 -30.94 41.30 -27.01
C ASP A 268 -30.64 42.81 -27.14
N ASP A 269 -29.39 43.24 -26.90
CA ASP A 269 -28.96 44.65 -26.99
C ASP A 269 -28.36 45.04 -28.36
N SER A 270 -28.35 44.12 -29.34
CA SER A 270 -27.76 44.35 -30.67
C SER A 270 -28.76 44.37 -31.84
N LEU A 271 -30.07 44.45 -31.56
CA LEU A 271 -31.06 44.74 -32.60
C LEU A 271 -31.10 46.25 -32.91
N PRO A 272 -30.77 46.68 -34.15
CA PRO A 272 -30.87 48.07 -34.52
C PRO A 272 -32.32 48.54 -34.42
N ILE A 273 -32.51 49.66 -33.72
CA ILE A 273 -33.77 50.40 -33.59
C ILE A 273 -34.32 50.68 -35.00
N LEU A 274 -35.20 49.80 -35.48
CA LEU A 274 -35.95 50.02 -36.71
C LEU A 274 -37.11 50.98 -36.37
N VAL A 275 -36.85 52.25 -36.64
CA VAL A 275 -37.79 53.36 -36.88
C VAL A 275 -39.26 53.02 -36.65
N ARG A 276 -39.79 53.51 -35.52
CA ARG A 276 -41.23 53.69 -35.30
C ARG A 276 -41.81 54.59 -36.40
N SER A 277 -42.52 53.99 -37.35
CA SER A 277 -43.47 54.70 -38.20
C SER A 277 -44.80 54.79 -37.46
N VAL A 278 -45.21 56.02 -37.18
CA VAL A 278 -46.51 56.37 -36.63
C VAL A 278 -47.52 56.28 -37.77
N THR A 279 -48.46 55.35 -37.69
CA THR A 279 -49.73 55.45 -38.41
C THR A 279 -50.89 55.18 -37.48
N SER A 280 -51.60 56.26 -37.18
CA SER A 280 -52.94 56.30 -36.63
C SER A 280 -53.92 55.51 -37.49
N ALA A 281 -54.69 54.61 -36.87
CA ALA A 281 -56.00 54.24 -37.37
C ALA A 281 -56.94 53.95 -36.19
N SER A 282 -57.93 54.83 -36.09
CA SER A 282 -59.13 54.76 -35.26
C SER A 282 -60.01 53.57 -35.66
N MET A 283 -60.59 52.87 -34.67
CA MET A 283 -62.01 52.51 -34.56
C MET A 283 -62.19 51.66 -33.29
N SER A 284 -62.84 52.15 -32.22
CA SER A 284 -64.30 52.12 -32.01
C SER A 284 -64.86 50.69 -32.03
N SER A 285 -65.25 50.16 -30.86
CA SER A 285 -66.65 49.76 -30.56
C SER A 285 -66.77 48.86 -29.31
N MET A 286 -67.64 49.28 -28.39
CA MET A 286 -68.57 48.52 -27.52
C MET A 286 -68.00 47.52 -26.49
N ARG A 287 -68.21 47.74 -25.17
CA ARG A 287 -69.42 47.38 -24.36
C ARG A 287 -69.61 45.85 -24.28
N ASP A 288 -69.73 45.17 -23.14
CA ASP A 288 -70.49 45.40 -21.90
C ASP A 288 -69.84 44.56 -20.75
N ALA A 289 -69.71 45.03 -19.51
CA ALA A 289 -70.66 45.06 -18.38
C ALA A 289 -70.97 43.70 -17.69
N SER A 290 -70.67 43.65 -16.37
CA SER A 290 -71.28 42.84 -15.28
C SER A 290 -71.20 41.30 -15.39
N TYR A 291 -70.82 40.52 -14.38
CA TYR A 291 -71.00 40.55 -12.92
C TYR A 291 -69.76 40.00 -12.19
#